data_AF-A0A1R1YBL6-F1
#
_entry.id   AF-A0A1R1YBL6-F1
#
_cell.length_a   1.000
_cell.length_b   1.000
_cell.length_c   1.000
_cell.angle_alpha   90.00
_cell.angle_beta   90.00
_cell.angle_gamma   90.00
#
_symmetry.space_group_name_H-M   'P 1'
#
loop_
_entity.id
_entity.type
_entity.pdbx_description
1 polymer ?
#
loop_
_entity_poly.entity_id
_entity_poly.type
_entity_poly.pdbx_seq_one_letter_code
_entity_poly.pdbx_strand_id
1 'polypeptide(L)'
;MNPRAKRFFTIVLYVTILTFAYLYVKSTHKSWINEVDKVIQYPDNDIETQPYDSIKAPYDNWNNSTGNKNRITKGAFVMVVRNEDHDAMKGTIRSIEDVFNSKYGYPYIFLNDKEFTNQFKKHVQTMTKAPIYFGVIPKYMWEMPDFIDLNKFKENIDENKNMYVHGNSTSFRIMSRYLNL
;
A
#
# COMPACT_ATOMS: atom_id res chain seq x y z
N MET A 1 52.74 -19.97 -21.90
CA MET A 1 51.32 -20.02 -21.46
C MET A 1 50.44 -19.40 -22.54
N ASN A 2 49.55 -20.19 -23.15
CA ASN A 2 48.80 -19.82 -24.37
C ASN A 2 47.89 -18.59 -24.10
N PRO A 3 47.97 -17.51 -24.90
CA PRO A 3 47.16 -16.30 -24.71
C PRO A 3 45.65 -16.56 -24.74
N ARG A 4 45.20 -17.61 -25.45
CA ARG A 4 43.79 -18.03 -25.45
C ARG A 4 43.37 -18.65 -24.11
N ALA A 5 44.26 -19.41 -23.46
CA ALA A 5 44.00 -19.99 -22.15
C ALA A 5 43.89 -18.91 -21.07
N LYS A 6 44.75 -17.88 -21.10
CA LYS A 6 44.68 -16.74 -20.16
C LYS A 6 43.34 -16.03 -20.21
N ARG A 7 42.83 -15.72 -21.42
CA ARG A 7 41.52 -15.06 -21.59
C ARG A 7 40.37 -15.93 -21.09
N PHE A 8 40.42 -17.23 -21.33
CA PHE A 8 39.43 -18.17 -20.81
C PHE A 8 39.40 -18.18 -19.28
N PHE A 9 40.54 -18.27 -18.61
CA PHE A 9 40.61 -18.22 -17.14
C PHE A 9 40.12 -16.88 -16.57
N THR A 10 40.40 -15.74 -17.22
CA THR A 10 39.89 -14.43 -16.77
C THR A 10 38.37 -14.34 -16.90
N ILE A 11 37.78 -14.88 -17.97
CA ILE A 11 36.31 -14.87 -18.16
C ILE A 11 35.65 -15.76 -17.11
N VAL A 12 36.16 -16.97 -16.87
CA VAL A 12 35.63 -17.89 -15.85
C VAL A 12 35.70 -17.25 -14.47
N LEU A 13 36.81 -16.59 -14.13
CA LEU A 13 36.95 -15.86 -12.87
C LEU A 13 35.89 -14.76 -12.72
N TYR A 14 35.68 -13.94 -13.76
CA TYR A 14 34.66 -12.89 -13.74
C TYR A 14 33.24 -13.44 -13.58
N VAL A 15 32.89 -14.52 -14.29
CA VAL A 15 31.58 -15.15 -14.18
C VAL A 15 31.37 -15.70 -12.77
N THR A 16 32.37 -16.36 -12.18
CA THR A 16 32.27 -16.88 -10.81
C THR A 16 32.07 -15.76 -9.78
N ILE A 17 32.81 -14.66 -9.89
CA ILE A 17 32.65 -13.48 -9.02
C ILE A 17 31.24 -12.88 -9.16
N LEU A 18 30.72 -12.73 -10.39
CA LEU A 18 29.39 -12.19 -10.64
C LEU A 18 28.28 -13.11 -10.09
N THR A 19 28.41 -14.42 -10.28
CA THR A 19 27.43 -15.38 -9.73
C THR A 19 27.44 -15.39 -8.20
N PHE A 20 28.61 -15.31 -7.58
CA PHE A 20 28.73 -15.24 -6.13
C PHE A 20 28.15 -13.92 -5.57
N ALA A 21 28.40 -12.79 -6.23
CA ALA A 21 27.80 -11.51 -5.89
C ALA A 21 26.27 -11.53 -6.00
N TYR A 22 25.74 -12.15 -7.07
CA TYR A 22 24.29 -12.33 -7.24
C TYR A 22 23.68 -13.18 -6.12
N LEU A 23 24.32 -14.31 -5.76
CA LEU A 23 23.86 -15.18 -4.68
C LEU A 23 23.93 -14.48 -3.32
N TYR A 24 24.96 -13.65 -3.09
CA TYR A 24 25.09 -12.85 -1.88
C TYR A 24 23.96 -11.83 -1.74
N VAL A 25 23.66 -11.06 -2.79
CA VAL A 25 22.54 -10.10 -2.82
C VAL A 25 21.19 -10.80 -2.64
N LYS A 26 21.00 -11.97 -3.28
CA LYS A 26 19.77 -12.76 -3.12
C LYS A 26 19.59 -13.28 -1.69
N SER A 27 20.68 -13.69 -1.03
CA SER A 27 20.66 -14.18 0.34
C SER A 27 20.31 -13.08 1.34
N THR A 28 20.92 -11.91 1.20
CA THR A 28 20.60 -10.75 2.07
C THR A 28 19.17 -10.27 1.86
N HIS A 29 18.68 -10.25 0.61
CA HIS A 29 17.29 -9.90 0.30
C HIS A 29 16.30 -10.91 0.91
N LYS A 30 16.59 -12.22 0.82
CA LYS A 30 15.75 -13.28 1.41
C LYS A 30 15.72 -13.21 2.94
N SER A 31 16.85 -12.96 3.59
CA SER A 31 16.92 -12.78 5.05
C SER A 31 16.10 -11.57 5.51
N TRP A 32 16.16 -10.47 4.76
CA TRP A 32 15.42 -9.26 5.06
C TRP A 32 13.90 -9.40 4.86
N ILE A 33 13.47 -10.10 3.80
CA ILE A 33 12.04 -10.43 3.60
C ILE A 33 11.49 -11.19 4.80
N ASN A 34 12.21 -12.20 5.30
CA ASN A 34 11.78 -12.96 6.46
C ASN A 34 11.66 -12.11 7.74
N GLU A 35 12.45 -11.06 7.89
CA GLU A 35 12.39 -10.15 9.05
C GLU A 35 11.22 -9.15 8.92
N VAL A 36 10.96 -8.67 7.70
CA VAL A 36 9.80 -7.83 7.40
C VAL A 36 8.50 -8.60 7.58
N ASP A 37 8.42 -9.85 7.13
CA ASP A 37 7.23 -10.70 7.29
C ASP A 37 6.92 -10.98 8.77
N LYS A 38 7.93 -11.01 9.66
CA LYS A 38 7.72 -11.09 11.11
C LYS A 38 7.16 -9.80 11.72
N VAL A 39 7.56 -8.63 11.19
CA VAL A 39 7.06 -7.32 11.65
C VAL A 39 5.67 -7.02 11.08
N ILE A 40 5.39 -7.49 9.86
CA ILE A 40 4.06 -7.53 9.23
C ILE A 40 3.34 -8.82 9.64
N GLN A 41 3.46 -9.24 10.90
CA GLN A 41 2.52 -10.21 11.44
C GLN A 41 1.15 -9.53 11.53
N TYR A 42 0.31 -9.81 10.53
CA TYR A 42 -1.14 -9.84 10.76
C TYR A 42 -1.39 -10.78 11.95
N PRO A 43 -2.23 -10.41 12.92
CA PRO A 43 -2.50 -11.27 14.06
C PRO A 43 -2.97 -12.64 13.56
N ASP A 44 -2.24 -13.67 13.97
CA ASP A 44 -2.54 -15.06 13.67
C ASP A 44 -3.92 -15.44 14.25
N ASN A 45 -4.63 -16.29 13.48
CA ASN A 45 -5.67 -17.24 13.90
C ASN A 45 -7.13 -16.77 13.86
N ASP A 46 -7.83 -17.10 12.77
CA ASP A 46 -8.76 -18.24 12.69
C ASP A 46 -9.52 -18.16 11.34
N ILE A 47 -9.43 -19.21 10.53
CA ILE A 47 -9.99 -19.29 9.15
C ILE A 47 -11.54 -19.28 9.13
N GLU A 48 -12.20 -19.12 10.28
CA GLU A 48 -13.67 -19.07 10.40
C GLU A 48 -14.26 -17.66 10.52
N THR A 49 -13.44 -16.60 10.69
CA THR A 49 -13.93 -15.22 10.65
C THR A 49 -13.45 -14.55 9.37
N GLN A 50 -14.39 -14.16 8.51
CA GLN A 50 -14.10 -13.33 7.35
C GLN A 50 -13.30 -12.10 7.81
N PRO A 51 -12.25 -11.67 7.10
CA PRO A 51 -11.43 -10.52 7.48
C PRO A 51 -12.20 -9.18 7.52
N TYR A 52 -13.46 -9.20 7.09
CA TYR A 52 -14.41 -8.08 7.16
C TYR A 52 -15.25 -8.04 8.46
N ASP A 53 -15.28 -9.10 9.26
CA ASP A 53 -16.18 -9.20 10.42
C ASP A 53 -15.62 -8.55 11.69
N SER A 54 -14.31 -8.41 11.82
CA SER A 54 -13.72 -7.61 12.90
C SER A 54 -12.29 -7.15 12.58
N ILE A 55 -12.14 -5.92 12.10
CA ILE A 55 -10.86 -5.21 12.25
C ILE A 55 -10.71 -4.97 13.76
N LYS A 56 -9.85 -5.76 14.43
CA LYS A 56 -9.49 -5.52 15.83
C LYS A 56 -8.68 -4.23 15.92
N ALA A 57 -9.37 -3.10 15.94
CA ALA A 57 -8.74 -1.83 16.24
C ALA A 57 -8.11 -1.94 17.64
N PRO A 58 -6.94 -1.35 17.92
CA PRO A 58 -6.28 -1.48 19.23
C PRO A 58 -7.09 -1.02 20.45
N TYR A 59 -8.25 -0.41 20.23
CA TYR A 59 -9.22 -0.06 21.27
C TYR A 59 -10.21 -1.17 21.62
N ASP A 60 -10.25 -2.28 20.87
CA ASP A 60 -11.08 -3.45 21.21
C ASP A 60 -10.66 -4.08 22.55
N ASN A 61 -9.43 -3.79 23.02
CA ASN A 61 -8.89 -4.22 24.30
C ASN A 61 -8.83 -3.09 25.36
N TRP A 62 -9.46 -1.93 25.14
CA TRP A 62 -9.48 -0.86 26.14
C TRP A 62 -10.34 -1.33 27.33
N ASN A 63 -9.67 -1.73 28.41
CA ASN A 63 -10.31 -2.20 29.64
C ASN A 63 -11.41 -1.22 30.06
N ASN A 64 -12.66 -1.71 30.09
CA ASN A 64 -13.85 -1.02 30.62
C ASN A 64 -13.76 -0.66 32.12
N SER A 65 -12.57 -0.79 32.71
CA SER A 65 -12.30 -0.64 34.14
C SER A 65 -11.73 0.75 34.41
N THR A 66 -12.57 1.78 34.28
CA THR A 66 -12.55 3.02 35.10
C THR A 66 -13.57 3.99 34.52
N GLY A 67 -14.43 4.54 35.38
CA GLY A 67 -15.64 5.29 35.03
C GLY A 67 -15.43 6.66 34.37
N ASN A 68 -14.42 6.83 33.51
CA ASN A 68 -14.24 8.02 32.69
C ASN A 68 -14.54 7.67 31.23
N LYS A 69 -15.80 7.87 30.84
CA LYS A 69 -16.34 7.55 29.50
C LYS A 69 -15.81 8.53 28.44
N ASN A 70 -14.53 8.51 28.12
CA ASN A 70 -14.08 8.94 26.80
C ASN A 70 -14.52 7.87 25.80
N ARG A 71 -15.77 7.98 25.33
CA ARG A 71 -16.37 7.05 24.36
C ARG A 71 -15.70 7.24 23.00
N ILE A 72 -14.54 6.63 22.82
CA ILE A 72 -13.93 6.45 21.50
C ILE A 72 -14.90 5.54 20.71
N THR A 73 -15.32 6.00 19.54
CA THR A 73 -16.26 5.26 18.68
C THR A 73 -15.50 4.46 17.64
N LYS A 74 -16.15 3.49 17.00
CA LYS A 74 -15.56 2.79 15.85
C LYS A 74 -15.33 3.82 14.72
N GLY A 75 -14.09 3.95 14.28
CA GLY A 75 -13.70 4.91 13.24
C GLY A 75 -12.30 4.63 12.72
N ALA A 76 -12.03 5.13 11.52
CA ALA A 76 -10.73 5.05 10.86
C ALA A 76 -10.57 6.20 9.87
N PHE A 77 -9.33 6.61 9.62
CA PHE A 77 -9.00 7.46 8.48
C PHE A 77 -8.79 6.58 7.25
N VAL A 78 -9.64 6.72 6.25
CA VAL A 78 -9.53 5.96 5.00
C VAL A 78 -8.97 6.85 3.91
N MET A 79 -7.94 6.38 3.20
CA MET A 79 -7.28 7.12 2.13
C MET A 79 -7.11 6.23 0.90
N VAL A 80 -7.66 6.65 -0.24
CA VAL A 80 -7.41 6.01 -1.54
C VAL A 80 -6.25 6.76 -2.20
N VAL A 81 -5.09 6.10 -2.31
CA VAL A 81 -3.83 6.73 -2.73
C VAL A 81 -2.98 5.77 -3.54
N ARG A 82 -2.20 6.30 -4.47
CA ARG A 82 -1.24 5.50 -5.23
C ARG A 82 0.14 5.53 -4.60
N ASN A 83 1.00 4.62 -5.06
CA ASN A 83 2.40 4.57 -4.64
C ASN A 83 3.14 5.88 -4.97
N GLU A 84 2.77 6.54 -6.07
CA GLU A 84 3.40 7.76 -6.55
C GLU A 84 3.02 8.99 -5.71
N ASP A 85 1.85 9.00 -5.07
CA ASP A 85 1.30 10.13 -4.31
C ASP A 85 1.92 10.32 -2.91
N HIS A 86 3.01 9.61 -2.65
CA HIS A 86 3.63 9.53 -1.34
C HIS A 86 3.97 10.90 -0.74
N ASP A 87 4.41 11.89 -1.52
CA ASP A 87 4.78 13.23 -1.03
C ASP A 87 3.57 14.07 -0.60
N ALA A 88 2.49 14.06 -1.39
CA ALA A 88 1.26 14.76 -1.06
C ALA A 88 0.64 14.21 0.23
N MET A 89 0.64 12.89 0.36
CA MET A 89 0.12 12.18 1.54
C MET A 89 0.87 12.54 2.83
N LYS A 90 2.19 12.78 2.78
CA LYS A 90 2.98 13.13 4.00
C LYS A 90 2.45 14.37 4.68
N GLY A 91 2.14 15.39 3.87
CA GLY A 91 1.59 16.65 4.36
C GLY A 91 0.27 16.42 5.08
N THR A 92 -0.62 15.64 4.47
CA THR A 92 -1.93 15.29 5.03
C THR A 92 -1.82 14.53 6.35
N ILE A 93 -1.03 13.45 6.41
CA ILE A 93 -0.88 12.66 7.64
C ILE A 93 -0.31 13.53 8.76
N ARG A 94 0.75 14.29 8.46
CA ARG A 94 1.37 15.19 9.45
C ARG A 94 0.38 16.20 10.01
N SER A 95 -0.41 16.86 9.15
CA SER A 95 -1.42 17.82 9.62
C SER A 95 -2.49 17.16 10.50
N ILE A 96 -2.93 15.94 10.16
CA ILE A 96 -3.92 15.20 10.97
C ILE A 96 -3.32 14.80 12.33
N GLU A 97 -2.08 14.29 12.34
CA GLU A 97 -1.37 13.89 13.55
C GLU A 97 -1.09 15.07 14.48
N ASP A 98 -0.58 16.19 13.95
CA ASP A 98 -0.22 17.38 14.71
C ASP A 98 -1.46 18.00 15.42
N VAL A 99 -2.63 17.95 14.78
CA VAL A 99 -3.85 18.58 15.31
C VAL A 99 -4.69 17.64 16.16
N PHE A 100 -4.84 16.38 15.73
CA PHE A 100 -5.87 15.48 16.25
C PHE A 100 -5.32 14.09 16.60
N ASN A 101 -4.79 13.37 15.62
CA ASN A 101 -4.67 11.92 15.75
C ASN A 101 -3.53 11.47 16.68
N SER A 102 -2.57 12.33 16.97
CA SER A 102 -1.56 12.06 18.00
C SER A 102 -2.15 11.88 19.40
N LYS A 103 -3.34 12.44 19.67
CA LYS A 103 -4.05 12.34 20.95
C LYS A 103 -5.01 11.16 21.03
N TYR A 104 -5.61 10.77 19.90
CA TYR A 104 -6.71 9.79 19.84
C TYR A 104 -6.34 8.47 19.16
N GLY A 105 -5.27 8.44 18.36
CA GLY A 105 -4.68 7.25 17.76
C GLY A 105 -5.64 6.39 16.93
N TYR A 106 -6.54 7.01 16.14
CA TYR A 106 -7.39 6.28 15.20
C TYR A 106 -6.55 5.63 14.09
N PRO A 107 -6.93 4.43 13.64
CA PRO A 107 -6.19 3.73 12.60
C PRO A 107 -6.32 4.41 11.24
N TYR A 108 -5.29 4.25 10.42
CA TYR A 108 -5.29 4.60 9.00
C TYR A 108 -5.48 3.35 8.14
N ILE A 109 -6.34 3.45 7.13
CA ILE A 109 -6.57 2.43 6.12
C ILE A 109 -6.22 3.03 4.77
N PHE A 110 -5.15 2.54 4.17
CA PHE A 110 -4.73 2.94 2.83
C PHE A 110 -5.23 1.94 1.81
N LEU A 111 -5.84 2.43 0.75
CA LEU A 111 -6.43 1.65 -0.33
C LEU A 111 -5.81 2.06 -1.67
N ASN A 112 -5.52 1.08 -2.51
CA ASN A 112 -4.92 1.30 -3.83
C ASN A 112 -5.42 0.24 -4.82
N ASP A 113 -5.45 0.57 -6.11
CA ASP A 113 -5.77 -0.37 -7.18
C ASP A 113 -4.64 -1.38 -7.47
N LYS A 114 -3.48 -1.13 -6.88
CA LYS A 114 -2.28 -1.97 -6.96
C LYS A 114 -1.71 -2.24 -5.58
N GLU A 115 -0.86 -3.25 -5.50
CA GLU A 115 -0.08 -3.52 -4.30
C GLU A 115 0.77 -2.31 -3.88
N PHE A 116 0.76 -2.01 -2.58
CA PHE A 116 1.62 -0.97 -2.03
C PHE A 116 3.08 -1.44 -1.99
N THR A 117 3.98 -0.59 -2.48
CA THR A 117 5.41 -0.87 -2.43
C THR A 117 5.92 -0.87 -0.99
N ASN A 118 6.95 -1.66 -0.72
CA ASN A 118 7.59 -1.69 0.61
C ASN A 118 8.14 -0.32 1.01
N GLN A 119 8.60 0.47 0.04
CA GLN A 119 9.04 1.84 0.28
C GLN A 119 7.89 2.70 0.81
N PHE A 120 6.72 2.62 0.17
CA PHE A 120 5.52 3.35 0.61
C PHE A 120 5.11 2.94 2.02
N LYS A 121 4.97 1.64 2.28
CA LYS A 121 4.57 1.10 3.59
C LYS A 121 5.51 1.58 4.70
N LYS A 122 6.83 1.47 4.48
CA LYS A 122 7.86 1.93 5.43
C LYS A 122 7.73 3.43 5.70
N HIS A 123 7.50 4.22 4.65
CA HIS A 123 7.42 5.67 4.78
C HIS A 123 6.22 6.09 5.66
N VAL A 124 5.04 5.53 5.39
CA VAL A 124 3.82 5.79 6.20
C VAL A 124 4.01 5.35 7.65
N GLN A 125 4.63 4.19 7.87
CA GLN A 125 4.85 3.65 9.22
C GLN A 125 5.73 4.56 10.09
N THR A 126 6.59 5.39 9.49
CA THR A 126 7.39 6.38 10.24
C THR A 126 6.63 7.65 10.62
N MET A 127 5.43 7.87 10.06
CA MET A 127 4.69 9.13 10.21
C MET A 127 3.72 9.16 11.38
N THR A 128 3.28 8.00 11.85
CA THR A 128 2.29 7.90 12.92
C THR A 128 2.59 6.71 13.82
N LYS A 129 2.18 6.82 15.08
CA LYS A 129 2.17 5.71 16.03
C LYS A 129 0.86 4.93 15.98
N ALA A 130 -0.14 5.47 15.27
CA ALA A 130 -1.42 4.83 15.11
C ALA A 130 -1.30 3.60 14.20
N PRO A 131 -2.24 2.64 14.31
CA PRO A 131 -2.23 1.44 13.48
C PRO A 131 -2.48 1.78 12.02
N ILE A 132 -1.79 1.07 11.14
CA ILE A 132 -1.90 1.27 9.70
C ILE A 132 -2.26 -0.06 9.04
N TYR A 133 -3.24 -0.01 8.16
CA TYR A 133 -3.66 -1.13 7.33
C TYR A 133 -3.54 -0.77 5.86
N PHE A 134 -3.14 -1.74 5.05
CA PHE A 134 -3.00 -1.60 3.60
C PHE A 134 -3.95 -2.59 2.94
N GLY A 135 -4.85 -2.08 2.08
CA GLY A 135 -5.76 -2.88 1.29
C GLY A 135 -5.54 -2.65 -0.20
N VAL A 136 -5.67 -3.73 -0.97
CA VAL A 136 -5.77 -3.65 -2.43
C VAL A 136 -7.24 -3.74 -2.81
N ILE A 137 -7.69 -2.77 -3.59
CA ILE A 137 -9.07 -2.71 -4.05
C ILE A 137 -9.28 -3.88 -5.02
N PRO A 138 -10.29 -4.73 -4.79
CA PRO A 138 -10.60 -5.81 -5.71
C PRO A 138 -10.84 -5.28 -7.12
N LYS A 139 -10.28 -5.97 -8.10
CA LYS A 139 -10.30 -5.55 -9.50
C LYS A 139 -11.71 -5.25 -10.01
N TYR A 140 -12.71 -6.06 -9.66
CA TYR A 140 -14.11 -5.85 -10.06
C TYR A 140 -14.73 -4.54 -9.52
N MET A 141 -14.23 -3.98 -8.41
CA MET A 141 -14.69 -2.70 -7.88
C MET A 141 -14.03 -1.52 -8.59
N TRP A 142 -12.81 -1.73 -9.12
CA TRP A 142 -11.98 -0.71 -9.75
C TRP A 142 -11.95 -0.79 -11.28
N GLU A 143 -12.69 -1.71 -11.88
CA GLU A 143 -12.84 -1.82 -13.33
C GLU A 143 -14.15 -1.20 -13.82
N MET A 144 -14.16 -0.85 -15.10
CA MET A 144 -15.38 -0.44 -15.79
C MET A 144 -16.31 -1.65 -15.89
N PRO A 145 -17.57 -1.55 -15.45
CA PRO A 145 -18.52 -2.66 -15.58
C PRO A 145 -18.81 -3.00 -17.03
N ASP A 146 -19.21 -4.26 -17.23
CA ASP A 146 -19.53 -4.81 -18.55
C ASP A 146 -20.72 -4.12 -19.23
N PHE A 147 -21.63 -3.52 -18.46
CA PHE A 147 -22.78 -2.79 -19.01
C PHE A 147 -22.42 -1.40 -19.56
N ILE A 148 -21.18 -0.93 -19.37
CA ILE A 148 -20.73 0.34 -19.93
C ILE A 148 -20.18 0.14 -21.34
N ASP A 149 -20.75 0.88 -22.29
CA ASP A 149 -20.19 0.97 -23.64
C ASP A 149 -18.84 1.70 -23.62
N LEU A 150 -17.77 0.95 -23.85
CA LEU A 150 -16.40 1.45 -23.85
C LEU A 150 -16.11 2.41 -25.02
N ASN A 151 -16.80 2.29 -26.14
CA ASN A 151 -16.60 3.19 -27.29
C ASN A 151 -17.20 4.55 -26.98
N LYS A 152 -18.45 4.58 -26.52
CA LYS A 152 -19.10 5.81 -26.07
C LYS A 152 -18.33 6.47 -24.93
N PHE A 153 -17.81 5.68 -23.98
CA PHE A 153 -16.99 6.20 -22.90
C PHE A 153 -15.72 6.90 -23.41
N LYS A 154 -15.00 6.29 -24.36
CA LYS A 154 -13.77 6.86 -24.94
C LYS A 154 -14.04 8.14 -25.72
N GLU A 155 -15.12 8.17 -26.51
CA GLU A 155 -15.56 9.36 -27.24
C GLU A 155 -15.83 10.52 -26.28
N ASN A 156 -16.62 10.28 -25.23
CA ASN A 156 -16.88 11.30 -24.21
C ASN A 156 -15.61 11.77 -23.50
N ILE A 157 -14.66 10.87 -23.19
CA ILE A 157 -13.37 11.24 -22.59
C ILE A 157 -12.57 12.17 -23.51
N ASP A 158 -12.58 11.90 -24.82
CA ASP A 158 -11.83 12.68 -25.81
C ASP A 158 -12.46 14.06 -26.03
N GLU A 159 -13.78 14.11 -26.20
CA GLU A 159 -14.54 15.37 -26.33
C GLU A 159 -14.35 16.30 -25.13
N ASN A 160 -14.33 15.73 -23.93
CA ASN A 160 -14.28 16.50 -22.68
C ASN A 160 -12.85 16.71 -22.15
N LYS A 161 -11.82 16.22 -22.86
CA LYS A 161 -10.43 16.18 -22.37
C LYS A 161 -9.91 17.52 -21.86
N ASN A 162 -10.27 18.62 -22.53
CA ASN A 162 -9.81 19.96 -22.22
C ASN A 162 -10.91 20.86 -21.64
N MET A 163 -12.13 20.36 -21.45
CA MET A 163 -13.25 21.18 -20.98
C MET A 163 -13.19 21.45 -19.47
N TYR A 164 -12.63 20.51 -18.69
CA TYR A 164 -12.52 20.64 -17.23
C TYR A 164 -11.36 19.81 -16.67
N VAL A 165 -11.00 20.10 -15.42
CA VAL A 165 -9.93 19.41 -14.69
C VAL A 165 -10.24 17.91 -14.62
N HIS A 166 -9.26 17.08 -14.99
CA HIS A 166 -9.39 15.62 -15.10
C HIS A 166 -10.41 15.11 -16.14
N GLY A 167 -10.86 15.94 -17.09
CA GLY A 167 -11.82 15.53 -18.12
C GLY A 167 -11.39 14.32 -18.94
N ASN A 168 -10.08 14.18 -19.17
CA ASN A 168 -9.46 13.06 -19.86
C ASN A 168 -9.08 11.85 -18.99
N SER A 169 -9.30 11.90 -17.67
CA SER A 169 -8.80 10.88 -16.76
C SER A 169 -9.83 9.78 -16.52
N THR A 170 -9.67 8.65 -17.20
CA THR A 170 -10.43 7.42 -16.91
C THR A 170 -10.28 7.02 -15.44
N SER A 171 -9.06 7.08 -14.93
CA SER A 171 -8.75 6.68 -13.56
C SER A 171 -9.43 7.55 -12.51
N PHE A 172 -9.65 8.84 -12.81
CA PHE A 172 -10.40 9.74 -11.94
C PHE A 172 -11.87 9.33 -11.87
N ARG A 173 -12.50 8.96 -13.00
CA ARG A 173 -13.90 8.51 -13.03
C ARG A 173 -14.10 7.20 -12.27
N ILE A 174 -13.15 6.27 -12.40
CA ILE A 174 -13.15 5.01 -11.64
C ILE A 174 -13.00 5.28 -10.14
N MET A 175 -12.07 6.16 -9.75
CA MET A 175 -11.93 6.58 -8.35
C MET A 175 -13.21 7.23 -7.83
N SER A 176 -13.84 8.14 -8.60
CA SER A 176 -15.12 8.76 -8.24
C SER A 176 -16.22 7.73 -8.08
N ARG A 177 -16.29 6.72 -8.96
CA ARG A 177 -17.23 5.60 -8.83
C ARG A 177 -16.99 4.87 -7.50
N TYR A 178 -15.74 4.48 -7.22
CA TYR A 178 -15.40 3.72 -6.01
C TYR A 178 -15.80 4.45 -4.72
N LEU A 179 -15.59 5.76 -4.64
CA LEU A 179 -15.95 6.57 -3.47
C LEU A 179 -17.46 6.81 -3.31
N ASN A 180 -18.27 6.53 -4.33
CA ASN A 180 -19.73 6.67 -4.30
C ASN A 180 -20.47 5.33 -4.18
N LEU A 181 -19.74 4.21 -4.06
CA LEU A 181 -20.31 2.88 -3.76
C LEU A 181 -20.54 2.72 -2.25
#